data_AF-A0A6A5GGJ9-F1
#
_entry.id   AF-A0A6A5GGJ9-F1
#
_cell.length_a   1.000
_cell.length_b   1.000
_cell.length_c   1.000
_cell.angle_alpha   90.00
_cell.angle_beta   90.00
_cell.angle_gamma   90.00
#
_symmetry.space_group_name_H-M   'P 1'
#
loop_
_entity.id
_entity.type
_entity.pdbx_description
1 polymer ?
#
loop_
_entity_poly.entity_id
_entity_poly.type
_entity_poly.pdbx_seq_one_letter_code
_entity_poly.pdbx_strand_id
1 'polypeptide(L)'
;MLKLLTLLVIVSAVSAAGNTCKTGNIVNRLVNSKPYYWPSTWNETQSTPHLAKEQSCSWIVTIPNGYYAKLSISGKTTDKDSRFQTIDAVGNFIQTTHEGMEPYYFPPTKFTLAVSNEAVASFAFKIEWFPLPRTTRINFIGEEADLINATNHLFCESYGGNGGITLLPLPINRTHYYSLRSTLVFQGHDTDNGIYISNLFLLYQTKKLYINEYDIVVANLEASNKQDLLLIQEAQNIKNVTYVELIPEPHSNVTVTVNSHKTQEALLIAYQVNQTLVDVQMDASATVTLYYGSPGGFSFDKTYNKTALLSALPLQFNVFGGVTELFVTAKATFTFEYL
;
A
#
# COMPACT_ATOMS: atom_id res chain seq x y z
N MET A 1 21.60 10.56 -71.65
CA MET A 1 20.36 11.22 -71.24
C MET A 1 19.72 10.40 -70.13
N LEU A 2 19.63 11.00 -68.94
CA LEU A 2 19.08 10.44 -67.72
C LEU A 2 17.55 10.38 -67.84
N LYS A 3 16.93 9.20 -67.75
CA LYS A 3 15.48 9.06 -67.54
C LYS A 3 15.23 8.49 -66.15
N LEU A 4 15.00 9.40 -65.23
CA LEU A 4 14.44 9.21 -63.90
C LEU A 4 12.91 9.24 -64.04
N LEU A 5 12.17 8.29 -63.47
CA LEU A 5 10.82 8.50 -62.89
C LEU A 5 10.34 7.21 -62.18
N THR A 6 10.53 7.12 -60.87
CA THR A 6 9.51 7.29 -59.79
C THR A 6 8.66 6.05 -59.51
N LEU A 7 9.11 5.30 -58.50
CA LEU A 7 8.32 4.30 -57.78
C LEU A 7 7.39 5.05 -56.81
N LEU A 8 6.08 4.99 -57.04
CA LEU A 8 5.07 5.61 -56.17
C LEU A 8 4.86 4.71 -54.94
N VAL A 9 5.56 5.00 -53.83
CA VAL A 9 5.28 4.39 -52.53
C VAL A 9 4.05 5.09 -51.97
N ILE A 10 2.92 4.40 -51.97
CA ILE A 10 1.72 4.81 -51.23
C ILE A 10 2.04 4.60 -49.75
N VAL A 11 2.60 5.63 -49.11
CA VAL A 11 2.61 5.71 -47.64
C VAL A 11 1.17 5.98 -47.24
N SER A 12 0.47 4.94 -46.81
CA SER A 12 -0.79 5.08 -46.08
C SER A 12 -0.47 5.81 -44.78
N ALA A 13 -0.56 7.15 -44.83
CA ALA A 13 -0.63 7.98 -43.64
C ALA A 13 -1.95 7.62 -42.95
N VAL A 14 -1.90 6.66 -42.04
CA VAL A 14 -2.92 6.53 -41.00
C VAL A 14 -2.81 7.83 -40.22
N SER A 15 -3.69 8.78 -40.51
CA SER A 15 -3.87 9.92 -39.63
C SER A 15 -4.27 9.34 -38.28
N ALA A 16 -3.34 9.31 -37.34
CA ALA A 16 -3.66 9.06 -35.95
C ALA A 16 -4.45 10.28 -35.46
N ALA A 17 -5.74 10.32 -35.81
CA ALA A 17 -6.69 11.09 -35.06
C ALA A 17 -6.56 10.57 -33.62
N GLY A 18 -5.92 11.36 -32.74
CA GLY A 18 -5.82 11.02 -31.33
C GLY A 18 -7.21 10.67 -30.82
N ASN A 19 -7.32 9.63 -30.00
CA ASN A 19 -8.62 9.26 -29.47
C ASN A 19 -9.19 10.44 -28.71
N THR A 20 -10.46 10.74 -28.94
CA THR A 20 -11.22 11.71 -28.16
C THR A 20 -12.13 10.95 -27.21
N CYS A 21 -12.35 11.51 -26.02
CA CYS A 21 -13.25 10.93 -25.04
C CYS A 21 -14.24 11.96 -24.52
N LYS A 22 -15.30 11.44 -23.89
CA LYS A 22 -16.36 12.23 -23.27
C LYS A 22 -16.20 12.24 -21.75
N THR A 23 -16.84 13.19 -21.11
CA THR A 23 -17.00 13.24 -19.66
C THR A 23 -18.24 12.43 -19.26
N GLY A 24 -18.16 11.68 -18.16
CA GLY A 24 -19.31 11.02 -17.53
C GLY A 24 -19.76 9.73 -18.21
N ASN A 25 -18.85 8.98 -18.85
CA ASN A 25 -19.20 7.68 -19.44
C ASN A 25 -19.53 6.67 -18.33
N ILE A 26 -20.70 6.05 -18.38
CA ILE A 26 -21.05 4.99 -17.42
C ILE A 26 -20.55 3.65 -17.97
N VAL A 27 -19.75 2.95 -17.17
CA VAL A 27 -19.22 1.63 -17.50
C VAL A 27 -19.80 0.61 -16.53
N ASN A 28 -20.50 -0.38 -17.05
CA ASN A 28 -21.06 -1.48 -16.27
C ASN A 28 -20.29 -2.77 -16.54
N ARG A 29 -20.31 -3.71 -15.57
CA ARG A 29 -19.79 -5.06 -15.77
C ARG A 29 -20.45 -5.73 -16.98
N LEU A 30 -19.64 -6.27 -17.88
CA LEU A 30 -20.12 -6.99 -19.06
C LEU A 30 -20.65 -8.38 -18.68
N VAL A 31 -21.77 -8.80 -19.27
CA VAL A 31 -22.50 -10.04 -18.93
C VAL A 31 -21.66 -11.30 -19.16
N ASN A 32 -20.71 -11.26 -20.11
CA ASN A 32 -19.87 -12.38 -20.51
C ASN A 32 -18.51 -12.43 -19.79
N SER A 33 -18.34 -11.68 -18.69
CA SER A 33 -17.07 -11.58 -17.95
C SER A 33 -15.87 -11.14 -18.80
N LYS A 34 -16.11 -10.54 -19.98
CA LYS A 34 -15.02 -9.97 -20.77
C LYS A 34 -14.51 -8.69 -20.12
N PRO A 35 -13.21 -8.40 -20.23
CA PRO A 35 -12.70 -7.11 -19.81
C PRO A 35 -13.30 -5.98 -20.64
N TYR A 36 -13.46 -4.82 -20.01
CA TYR A 36 -13.78 -3.57 -20.69
C TYR A 36 -12.47 -2.86 -21.05
N TYR A 37 -12.31 -2.51 -22.32
CA TYR A 37 -11.14 -1.78 -22.83
C TYR A 37 -11.53 -0.38 -23.28
N TRP A 38 -10.68 0.59 -22.99
CA TRP A 38 -10.73 1.89 -23.63
C TRP A 38 -9.34 2.32 -24.11
N PRO A 39 -9.21 2.80 -25.36
CA PRO A 39 -10.20 2.68 -26.44
C PRO A 39 -10.59 1.22 -26.72
N SER A 40 -11.78 0.96 -27.25
CA SER A 40 -12.27 -0.41 -27.48
C SER A 40 -11.46 -1.20 -28.51
N THR A 41 -10.63 -0.52 -29.31
CA THR A 41 -9.72 -1.10 -30.30
C THR A 41 -8.33 -1.41 -29.73
N TRP A 42 -8.06 -1.03 -28.49
CA TRP A 42 -6.78 -1.25 -27.82
C TRP A 42 -6.80 -2.50 -26.94
N ASN A 43 -5.67 -3.19 -26.85
CA ASN A 43 -5.37 -4.21 -25.86
C ASN A 43 -3.89 -4.16 -25.44
N GLU A 44 -3.50 -4.99 -24.47
CA GLU A 44 -2.17 -5.00 -23.85
C GLU A 44 -1.03 -5.38 -24.80
N THR A 45 -1.33 -5.97 -25.96
CA THR A 45 -0.31 -6.34 -26.97
C THR A 45 0.06 -5.18 -27.90
N GLN A 46 -0.67 -4.08 -27.82
CA GLN A 46 -0.50 -2.89 -28.66
C GLN A 46 0.12 -1.75 -27.86
N SER A 47 0.86 -0.88 -28.55
CA SER A 47 1.34 0.37 -27.96
C SER A 47 0.17 1.20 -27.43
N THR A 48 0.36 1.85 -26.29
CA THR A 48 -0.62 2.76 -25.69
C THR A 48 -1.02 3.83 -26.70
N PRO A 49 -2.32 3.99 -26.99
CA PRO A 49 -2.76 4.88 -28.03
C PRO A 49 -2.65 6.34 -27.57
N HIS A 50 -2.54 7.23 -28.56
CA HIS A 50 -2.49 8.66 -28.31
C HIS A 50 -3.84 9.21 -27.86
N LEU A 51 -3.78 10.10 -26.89
CA LEU A 51 -4.87 10.98 -26.45
C LEU A 51 -4.59 12.38 -27.02
N ALA A 52 -5.58 12.96 -27.71
CA ALA A 52 -5.45 14.31 -28.23
C ALA A 52 -5.18 15.33 -27.11
N LYS A 53 -4.65 16.52 -27.44
CA LYS A 53 -4.49 17.60 -26.46
C LYS A 53 -5.84 18.14 -25.97
N GLU A 54 -5.83 18.82 -24.83
CA GLU A 54 -7.00 19.53 -24.28
C GLU A 54 -8.22 18.60 -24.09
N GLN A 55 -8.01 17.35 -23.63
CA GLN A 55 -9.12 16.43 -23.33
C GLN A 55 -9.45 16.46 -21.85
N SER A 56 -10.75 16.39 -21.56
CA SER A 56 -11.28 16.19 -20.22
C SER A 56 -12.29 15.06 -20.26
N CYS A 57 -11.89 13.91 -19.73
CA CYS A 57 -12.61 12.66 -19.87
C CYS A 57 -12.87 12.04 -18.51
N SER A 58 -13.99 11.35 -18.38
CA SER A 58 -14.24 10.57 -17.18
C SER A 58 -15.14 9.37 -17.44
N TRP A 59 -14.92 8.33 -16.63
CA TRP A 59 -15.66 7.09 -16.61
C TRP A 59 -16.11 6.81 -15.18
N ILE A 60 -17.42 6.65 -15.00
CA ILE A 60 -18.02 6.17 -13.75
C ILE A 60 -18.24 4.67 -13.93
N VAL A 61 -17.46 3.89 -13.22
CA VAL A 61 -17.47 2.43 -13.31
C VAL A 61 -18.32 1.88 -12.19
N THR A 62 -19.38 1.14 -12.50
CA THR A 62 -20.25 0.50 -11.52
C THR A 62 -19.74 -0.89 -11.18
N ILE A 63 -19.86 -1.27 -9.91
CA ILE A 63 -19.37 -2.54 -9.39
C ILE A 63 -20.52 -3.22 -8.64
N PRO A 64 -21.06 -4.34 -9.15
CA PRO A 64 -22.16 -5.03 -8.51
C PRO A 64 -21.73 -5.62 -7.15
N ASN A 65 -22.70 -5.78 -6.24
CA ASN A 65 -22.47 -6.44 -4.96
C ASN A 65 -21.89 -7.84 -5.16
N GLY A 66 -20.94 -8.23 -4.30
CA GLY A 66 -20.21 -9.49 -4.39
C GLY A 66 -19.06 -9.50 -5.41
N TYR A 67 -18.74 -8.37 -6.04
CA TYR A 67 -17.61 -8.23 -6.97
C TYR A 67 -16.69 -7.07 -6.57
N TYR A 68 -15.43 -7.16 -6.98
CA TYR A 68 -14.53 -6.00 -7.07
C TYR A 68 -14.16 -5.76 -8.54
N ALA A 69 -13.72 -4.55 -8.86
CA ALA A 69 -13.14 -4.21 -10.15
C ALA A 69 -11.63 -4.05 -10.03
N LYS A 70 -10.90 -4.63 -10.99
CA LYS A 70 -9.47 -4.43 -11.21
C LYS A 70 -9.29 -3.48 -12.39
N LEU A 71 -8.65 -2.34 -12.17
CA LEU A 71 -8.35 -1.32 -13.18
C LEU A 71 -6.85 -1.33 -13.46
N SER A 72 -6.45 -1.60 -14.70
CA SER A 72 -5.07 -1.42 -15.18
C SER A 72 -5.02 -0.27 -16.17
N ILE A 73 -4.14 0.70 -15.93
CA ILE A 73 -3.99 1.88 -16.77
C ILE A 73 -2.63 1.82 -17.46
N SER A 74 -2.60 2.05 -18.76
CA SER A 74 -1.38 2.33 -19.50
C SER A 74 -1.44 3.79 -19.93
N GLY A 75 -0.53 4.62 -19.43
CA GLY A 75 -0.58 6.02 -19.78
C GLY A 75 0.63 6.83 -19.36
N LYS A 76 0.85 7.93 -20.06
CA LYS A 76 1.90 8.89 -19.75
C LYS A 76 1.49 10.26 -20.26
N THR A 77 1.57 11.25 -19.38
CA THR A 77 1.49 12.67 -19.73
C THR A 77 2.88 13.21 -20.07
N THR A 78 2.94 14.26 -20.87
CA THR A 78 4.22 14.89 -21.28
C THR A 78 4.49 16.22 -20.60
N ASP A 79 3.50 16.76 -19.89
CA ASP A 79 3.51 18.08 -19.28
C ASP A 79 3.19 18.01 -17.78
N LYS A 80 3.32 19.17 -17.12
CA LYS A 80 3.17 19.30 -15.67
C LYS A 80 1.74 19.54 -15.22
N ASP A 81 0.77 19.73 -16.09
CA ASP A 81 -0.59 20.13 -15.71
C ASP A 81 -1.61 19.00 -15.98
N SER A 82 -1.28 18.10 -16.91
CA SER A 82 -2.04 16.88 -17.19
C SER A 82 -1.98 15.86 -16.06
N ARG A 83 -3.10 15.17 -15.79
CA ARG A 83 -3.25 14.19 -14.70
C ARG A 83 -4.18 13.03 -15.09
N PHE A 84 -3.91 11.86 -14.52
CA PHE A 84 -4.85 10.76 -14.38
C PHE A 84 -5.31 10.71 -12.92
N GLN A 85 -6.60 10.48 -12.71
CA GLN A 85 -7.21 10.56 -11.40
C GLN A 85 -8.16 9.40 -11.19
N THR A 86 -8.13 8.80 -10.00
CA THR A 86 -9.15 7.83 -9.56
C THR A 86 -9.73 8.27 -8.23
N ILE A 87 -11.05 8.19 -8.11
CA ILE A 87 -11.76 8.39 -6.84
C ILE A 87 -12.73 7.23 -6.61
N ASP A 88 -12.60 6.57 -5.46
CA ASP A 88 -13.52 5.49 -5.08
C ASP A 88 -14.78 6.02 -4.37
N ALA A 89 -15.70 5.12 -4.03
CA ALA A 89 -16.99 5.49 -3.44
C ALA A 89 -16.91 6.10 -2.03
N VAL A 90 -15.80 5.90 -1.30
CA VAL A 90 -15.58 6.50 0.03
C VAL A 90 -14.70 7.74 -0.03
N GLY A 91 -14.30 8.14 -1.24
CA GLY A 91 -13.59 9.38 -1.50
C GLY A 91 -12.07 9.28 -1.44
N ASN A 92 -11.49 8.07 -1.39
CA ASN A 92 -10.04 7.98 -1.54
C ASN A 92 -9.66 8.41 -2.96
N PHE A 93 -8.69 9.32 -3.05
CA PHE A 93 -8.29 9.98 -4.28
C PHE A 93 -6.82 9.69 -4.58
N ILE A 94 -6.54 9.27 -5.82
CA ILE A 94 -5.19 9.05 -6.34
C ILE A 94 -5.03 9.88 -7.60
N GLN A 95 -3.88 10.52 -7.73
CA GLN A 95 -3.52 11.31 -8.90
C GLN A 95 -2.12 10.96 -9.38
N THR A 96 -1.97 10.68 -10.67
CA THR A 96 -0.69 10.31 -11.31
C THR A 96 -0.51 11.00 -12.65
N THR A 97 0.71 10.92 -13.19
CA THR A 97 1.09 11.39 -14.53
C THR A 97 1.62 10.26 -15.42
N HIS A 98 1.84 9.08 -14.82
CA HIS A 98 2.36 7.91 -15.50
C HIS A 98 1.82 6.65 -14.84
N GLU A 99 1.39 5.68 -15.66
CA GLU A 99 0.88 4.38 -15.25
C GLU A 99 1.41 3.30 -16.20
N GLY A 100 1.97 2.23 -15.62
CA GLY A 100 2.65 1.14 -16.32
C GLY A 100 1.88 -0.18 -16.33
N MET A 101 0.55 -0.14 -16.12
CA MET A 101 -0.37 -1.27 -15.95
C MET A 101 -0.45 -1.88 -14.54
N GLU A 102 0.22 -1.30 -13.54
CA GLU A 102 0.05 -1.70 -12.14
C GLU A 102 -1.41 -1.49 -11.68
N PRO A 103 -2.11 -2.56 -11.24
CA PRO A 103 -3.54 -2.49 -11.05
C PRO A 103 -3.98 -1.72 -9.80
N TYR A 104 -5.15 -1.12 -9.91
CA TYR A 104 -5.97 -0.60 -8.82
C TYR A 104 -7.16 -1.53 -8.57
N TYR A 105 -7.61 -1.60 -7.33
CA TYR A 105 -8.69 -2.50 -6.91
C TYR A 105 -9.77 -1.71 -6.20
N PHE A 106 -11.01 -1.89 -6.65
CA PHE A 106 -12.16 -1.15 -6.14
C PHE A 106 -13.24 -2.14 -5.70
N PRO A 107 -13.73 -2.09 -4.45
CA PRO A 107 -14.79 -2.97 -3.96
C PRO A 107 -16.17 -2.56 -4.53
N PRO A 108 -17.28 -3.24 -4.16
CA PRO A 108 -18.62 -2.91 -4.64
C PRO A 108 -18.99 -1.42 -4.54
N THR A 109 -20.01 -1.04 -5.33
CA THR A 109 -20.57 0.30 -5.59
C THR A 109 -20.07 0.95 -6.89
N LYS A 110 -19.01 1.76 -6.85
CA LYS A 110 -18.45 2.45 -8.01
C LYS A 110 -17.08 3.08 -7.73
N PHE A 111 -16.37 3.43 -8.79
CA PHE A 111 -15.30 4.42 -8.77
C PHE A 111 -15.39 5.32 -10.00
N THR A 112 -14.70 6.46 -9.97
CA THR A 112 -14.53 7.34 -11.13
C THR A 112 -13.08 7.36 -11.54
N LEU A 113 -12.82 7.11 -12.83
CA LEU A 113 -11.55 7.37 -13.49
C LEU A 113 -11.70 8.66 -14.30
N ALA A 114 -10.79 9.61 -14.12
CA ALA A 114 -10.78 10.86 -14.86
C ALA A 114 -9.40 11.15 -15.45
N VAL A 115 -9.40 11.79 -16.62
CA VAL A 115 -8.21 12.28 -17.29
C VAL A 115 -8.44 13.73 -17.68
N SER A 116 -7.49 14.58 -17.34
CA SER A 116 -7.43 15.94 -17.83
C SER A 116 -6.04 16.15 -18.38
N ASN A 117 -5.93 16.55 -19.65
CA ASN A 117 -4.63 16.79 -20.26
C ASN A 117 -4.57 18.08 -21.08
N GLU A 118 -3.49 18.82 -20.93
CA GLU A 118 -3.22 20.05 -21.67
C GLU A 118 -2.38 19.78 -22.93
N ALA A 119 -1.37 18.91 -22.83
CA ALA A 119 -0.58 18.47 -23.97
C ALA A 119 -1.00 17.08 -24.46
N VAL A 120 -0.46 16.65 -25.60
CA VAL A 120 -0.68 15.28 -26.13
C VAL A 120 -0.21 14.27 -25.08
N ALA A 121 -1.05 13.28 -24.79
CA ALA A 121 -0.73 12.21 -23.84
C ALA A 121 -0.87 10.84 -24.52
N SER A 122 -0.49 9.79 -23.80
CA SER A 122 -0.89 8.42 -24.09
C SER A 122 -1.79 7.94 -22.98
N PHE A 123 -2.90 7.28 -23.32
CA PHE A 123 -3.84 6.79 -22.33
C PHE A 123 -4.67 5.63 -22.88
N ALA A 124 -4.71 4.54 -22.13
CA ALA A 124 -5.64 3.45 -22.28
C ALA A 124 -5.83 2.75 -20.94
N PHE A 125 -6.92 2.00 -20.81
CA PHE A 125 -7.15 1.20 -19.62
C PHE A 125 -7.96 -0.05 -19.92
N LYS A 126 -7.85 -1.01 -19.01
CA LYS A 126 -8.67 -2.21 -18.93
C LYS A 126 -9.33 -2.30 -17.56
N ILE A 127 -10.60 -2.72 -17.55
CA ILE A 127 -11.32 -3.06 -16.31
C ILE A 127 -11.78 -4.51 -16.37
N GLU A 128 -11.53 -5.24 -15.30
CA GLU A 128 -11.98 -6.61 -15.08
C GLU A 128 -12.78 -6.68 -13.78
N TRP A 129 -13.79 -7.56 -13.71
CA TRP A 129 -14.59 -7.74 -12.51
C TRP A 129 -14.45 -9.18 -12.01
N PHE A 130 -14.13 -9.32 -10.73
CA PHE A 130 -13.89 -10.60 -10.08
C PHE A 130 -14.75 -10.74 -8.83
N PRO A 131 -15.11 -11.96 -8.41
CA PRO A 131 -15.81 -12.17 -7.14
C PRO A 131 -15.00 -11.61 -5.97
N LEU A 132 -15.67 -10.89 -5.07
CA LEU A 132 -15.07 -10.44 -3.82
C LEU A 132 -14.91 -11.65 -2.87
N PRO A 133 -13.73 -11.86 -2.27
CA PRO A 133 -13.52 -12.98 -1.36
C PRO A 133 -14.29 -12.78 -0.07
N ARG A 134 -14.82 -13.87 0.48
CA ARG A 134 -15.49 -13.86 1.79
C ARG A 134 -14.49 -14.05 2.91
N THR A 135 -14.80 -13.52 4.09
CA THR A 135 -14.02 -13.77 5.30
C THR A 135 -13.91 -15.26 5.57
N THR A 136 -12.68 -15.74 5.67
CA THR A 136 -12.36 -17.17 5.89
C THR A 136 -11.90 -17.44 7.32
N ARG A 137 -11.42 -16.41 8.01
CA ARG A 137 -10.87 -16.51 9.37
C ARG A 137 -11.21 -15.26 10.16
N ILE A 138 -11.43 -15.45 11.45
CA ILE A 138 -11.64 -14.39 12.44
C ILE A 138 -10.54 -14.54 13.48
N ASN A 139 -9.78 -13.49 13.69
CA ASN A 139 -8.66 -13.43 14.61
C ASN A 139 -8.96 -12.44 15.73
N PHE A 140 -8.56 -12.78 16.95
CA PHE A 140 -8.61 -11.87 18.08
C PHE A 140 -7.18 -11.42 18.41
N ILE A 141 -6.94 -10.11 18.35
CA ILE A 141 -5.65 -9.48 18.60
C ILE A 141 -5.63 -8.93 20.02
N GLY A 142 -4.62 -9.31 20.78
CA GLY A 142 -4.36 -8.84 22.13
C GLY A 142 -2.93 -8.32 22.28
N GLU A 143 -2.26 -8.71 23.35
CA GLU A 143 -0.88 -8.30 23.62
C GLU A 143 0.15 -8.97 22.67
N GLU A 144 -0.18 -10.12 22.09
CA GLU A 144 0.55 -10.68 20.95
C GLU A 144 0.13 -9.94 19.67
N ALA A 145 1.06 -9.19 19.08
CA ALA A 145 0.89 -8.56 17.78
C ALA A 145 0.86 -9.60 16.67
N ASP A 146 0.06 -9.35 15.62
CA ASP A 146 0.07 -10.19 14.43
C ASP A 146 0.87 -9.50 13.32
N LEU A 147 1.83 -10.21 12.75
CA LEU A 147 2.68 -9.72 11.67
C LEU A 147 2.50 -10.66 10.48
N ILE A 148 1.70 -10.21 9.53
CA ILE A 148 1.36 -11.02 8.36
C ILE A 148 2.09 -10.51 7.12
N ASN A 149 2.26 -11.39 6.15
CA ASN A 149 2.56 -10.98 4.79
C ASN A 149 1.25 -10.64 4.08
N ALA A 150 1.08 -9.36 3.74
CA ALA A 150 -0.18 -8.82 3.25
C ALA A 150 -0.39 -9.04 1.74
N THR A 151 0.63 -9.49 1.00
CA THR A 151 0.59 -9.50 -0.47
C THR A 151 1.08 -10.80 -1.13
N ASN A 152 1.55 -11.80 -0.38
CA ASN A 152 2.06 -13.07 -0.94
C ASN A 152 0.98 -14.06 -1.40
N HIS A 153 -0.23 -14.01 -0.85
CA HIS A 153 -1.32 -14.92 -1.21
C HIS A 153 -2.68 -14.24 -1.09
N LEU A 154 -3.69 -14.83 -1.72
CA LEU A 154 -5.08 -14.39 -1.57
C LEU A 154 -5.57 -14.76 -0.18
N PHE A 155 -6.13 -13.80 0.55
CA PHE A 155 -6.77 -14.04 1.83
C PHE A 155 -7.86 -13.00 2.10
N CYS A 156 -8.73 -13.33 3.04
CA CYS A 156 -9.73 -12.41 3.57
C CYS A 156 -9.98 -12.81 5.02
N GLU A 157 -9.49 -12.00 5.95
CA GLU A 157 -9.49 -12.29 7.38
C GLU A 157 -10.02 -11.09 8.17
N SER A 158 -10.78 -11.37 9.22
CA SER A 158 -11.27 -10.36 10.16
C SER A 158 -10.39 -10.33 11.41
N TYR A 159 -10.19 -9.13 11.95
CA TYR A 159 -9.42 -8.89 13.16
C TYR A 159 -10.26 -8.04 14.11
N GLY A 160 -10.41 -8.52 15.34
CA GLY A 160 -11.03 -7.80 16.45
C GLY A 160 -10.11 -7.78 17.68
N GLY A 161 -10.31 -6.84 18.59
CA GLY A 161 -9.46 -6.65 19.77
C GLY A 161 -10.08 -5.63 20.74
N ASN A 162 -9.59 -5.55 21.97
CA ASN A 162 -10.15 -4.60 22.93
C ASN A 162 -9.74 -3.16 22.58
N GLY A 163 -10.73 -2.27 22.57
CA GLY A 163 -10.49 -0.84 22.32
C GLY A 163 -10.12 -0.49 20.87
N GLY A 164 -10.19 -1.46 19.94
CA GLY A 164 -9.99 -1.29 18.50
C GLY A 164 -8.79 -2.05 17.93
N ILE A 165 -8.58 -1.92 16.62
CA ILE A 165 -7.44 -2.48 15.88
C ILE A 165 -6.63 -1.37 15.21
N THR A 166 -5.32 -1.56 15.15
CA THR A 166 -4.42 -0.71 14.39
C THR A 166 -3.75 -1.45 13.25
N LEU A 167 -3.49 -0.74 12.16
CA LEU A 167 -2.80 -1.25 10.99
C LEU A 167 -1.58 -0.39 10.66
N LEU A 168 -0.43 -1.05 10.48
CA LEU A 168 0.79 -0.42 9.99
C LEU A 168 1.38 -1.22 8.82
N PRO A 169 1.21 -0.76 7.57
CA PRO A 169 1.83 -1.39 6.41
C PRO A 169 3.34 -1.13 6.36
N LEU A 170 4.11 -2.18 6.10
CA LEU A 170 5.58 -2.18 6.04
C LEU A 170 6.03 -2.79 4.70
N PRO A 171 6.01 -2.03 3.59
CA PRO A 171 6.38 -2.55 2.28
C PRO A 171 7.86 -2.90 2.22
N ILE A 172 8.19 -3.97 1.48
CA ILE A 172 9.58 -4.34 1.26
C ILE A 172 10.33 -3.31 0.39
N ASN A 173 9.61 -2.68 -0.56
CA ASN A 173 10.14 -1.60 -1.40
C ASN A 173 9.39 -0.29 -1.17
N ARG A 174 10.05 0.66 -0.51
CA ARG A 174 9.46 1.96 -0.11
C ARG A 174 9.28 2.95 -1.25
N THR A 175 9.89 2.69 -2.41
CA THR A 175 9.78 3.54 -3.60
C THR A 175 8.76 2.99 -4.60
N HIS A 176 8.57 1.66 -4.61
CA HIS A 176 7.68 0.96 -5.55
C HIS A 176 6.84 -0.08 -4.79
N TYR A 177 5.80 0.39 -4.10
CA TYR A 177 4.92 -0.41 -3.23
C TYR A 177 3.51 -0.61 -3.82
N TYR A 178 3.37 -0.66 -5.14
CA TYR A 178 2.07 -0.78 -5.82
C TYR A 178 1.33 -2.09 -5.51
N SER A 179 2.04 -3.13 -5.08
CA SER A 179 1.46 -4.39 -4.58
C SER A 179 0.45 -4.15 -3.44
N LEU A 180 0.69 -3.16 -2.58
CA LEU A 180 -0.21 -2.80 -1.48
C LEU A 180 -1.60 -2.33 -1.93
N ARG A 181 -1.79 -1.97 -3.21
CA ARG A 181 -3.12 -1.60 -3.76
C ARG A 181 -4.10 -2.77 -3.75
N SER A 182 -3.59 -4.01 -3.78
CA SER A 182 -4.40 -5.23 -3.82
C SER A 182 -4.98 -5.63 -2.46
N THR A 183 -4.44 -5.10 -1.37
CA THR A 183 -4.90 -5.40 -0.01
C THR A 183 -5.86 -4.32 0.47
N LEU A 184 -7.15 -4.64 0.48
CA LEU A 184 -8.24 -3.76 0.89
C LEU A 184 -8.50 -3.89 2.39
N VAL A 185 -9.01 -2.80 2.99
CA VAL A 185 -9.40 -2.72 4.39
C VAL A 185 -10.86 -2.30 4.48
N PHE A 186 -11.64 -3.07 5.23
CA PHE A 186 -13.03 -2.81 5.55
C PHE A 186 -13.20 -2.71 7.07
N GLN A 187 -14.15 -1.91 7.51
CA GLN A 187 -14.65 -1.90 8.89
C GLN A 187 -15.83 -2.86 9.00
N GLY A 188 -15.82 -3.73 10.01
CA GLY A 188 -16.83 -4.76 10.25
C GLY A 188 -16.23 -6.17 10.32
N HIS A 189 -17.09 -7.19 10.30
CA HIS A 189 -16.68 -8.60 10.41
C HIS A 189 -16.52 -9.30 9.04
N ASP A 190 -17.09 -8.74 7.98
CA ASP A 190 -17.05 -9.31 6.63
C ASP A 190 -17.00 -8.26 5.52
N THR A 191 -16.75 -8.69 4.29
CA THR A 191 -16.71 -7.84 3.10
C THR A 191 -18.08 -7.62 2.44
N ASP A 192 -19.09 -8.40 2.83
CA ASP A 192 -20.43 -8.34 2.22
C ASP A 192 -21.26 -7.18 2.82
N ASN A 193 -21.10 -6.95 4.12
CA ASN A 193 -21.76 -5.92 4.92
C ASN A 193 -20.78 -4.89 5.50
N GLY A 194 -19.47 -5.14 5.40
CA GLY A 194 -18.44 -4.23 5.87
C GLY A 194 -18.36 -2.94 5.06
N ILE A 195 -17.93 -1.87 5.73
CA ILE A 195 -17.73 -0.56 5.11
C ILE A 195 -16.30 -0.51 4.62
N TYR A 196 -16.09 -0.42 3.31
CA TYR A 196 -14.76 -0.22 2.76
C TYR A 196 -14.16 1.10 3.27
N ILE A 197 -12.91 1.07 3.72
CA ILE A 197 -12.21 2.23 4.25
C ILE A 197 -11.14 2.70 3.26
N SER A 198 -10.19 1.83 2.94
CA SER A 198 -9.03 2.16 2.12
C SER A 198 -8.27 0.89 1.71
N ASN A 199 -7.10 1.05 1.11
CA ASN A 199 -6.16 -0.03 0.85
C ASN A 199 -4.81 0.27 1.52
N LEU A 200 -3.96 -0.75 1.66
CA LEU A 200 -2.68 -0.59 2.35
C LEU A 200 -1.74 0.42 1.65
N PHE A 201 -1.87 0.60 0.32
CA PHE A 201 -1.08 1.59 -0.42
C PHE A 201 -1.37 3.01 0.07
N LEU A 202 -2.65 3.36 0.22
CA LEU A 202 -3.07 4.66 0.74
C LEU A 202 -2.78 4.82 2.23
N LEU A 203 -3.01 3.78 3.03
CA LEU A 203 -2.66 3.83 4.46
C LEU A 203 -1.16 4.08 4.65
N TYR A 204 -0.30 3.41 3.87
CA TYR A 204 1.15 3.61 3.91
C TYR A 204 1.58 5.04 3.51
N GLN A 205 0.83 5.71 2.63
CA GLN A 205 1.11 7.09 2.24
C GLN A 205 0.85 8.10 3.36
N THR A 206 -0.03 7.78 4.31
CA THR A 206 -0.29 8.65 5.46
C THR A 206 0.90 8.76 6.43
N LYS A 207 1.82 7.78 6.39
CA LYS A 207 2.97 7.65 7.32
C LYS A 207 2.55 7.61 8.79
N LYS A 208 1.33 7.19 9.08
CA LYS A 208 0.77 7.08 10.42
C LYS A 208 0.18 5.71 10.64
N LEU A 209 0.12 5.32 11.90
CA LEU A 209 -0.67 4.18 12.34
C LEU A 209 -2.14 4.45 11.99
N TYR A 210 -2.77 3.56 11.23
CA TYR A 210 -4.21 3.60 11.06
C TYR A 210 -4.86 2.97 12.29
N ILE A 211 -5.88 3.61 12.84
CA ILE A 211 -6.56 3.18 14.07
C ILE A 211 -8.05 3.11 13.78
N ASN A 212 -8.67 1.99 14.11
CA ASN A 212 -10.10 1.77 14.03
C ASN A 212 -10.64 1.28 15.37
N GLU A 213 -11.77 1.78 15.82
CA GLU A 213 -12.37 1.38 17.10
C GLU A 213 -13.21 0.09 17.01
N TYR A 214 -13.42 -0.40 15.79
CA TYR A 214 -14.20 -1.61 15.50
C TYR A 214 -13.32 -2.71 14.93
N ASP A 215 -13.91 -3.88 14.76
CA ASP A 215 -13.32 -4.95 13.96
C ASP A 215 -13.05 -4.46 12.53
N ILE A 216 -11.99 -5.01 11.95
CA ILE A 216 -11.60 -4.76 10.57
C ILE A 216 -11.55 -6.07 9.78
N VAL A 217 -11.71 -5.98 8.48
CA VAL A 217 -11.40 -7.05 7.54
C VAL A 217 -10.28 -6.59 6.64
N VAL A 218 -9.24 -7.42 6.51
CA VAL A 218 -8.15 -7.23 5.56
C VAL A 218 -8.28 -8.30 4.49
N ALA A 219 -8.37 -7.88 3.23
CA ALA A 219 -8.55 -8.77 2.10
C ALA A 219 -7.51 -8.49 1.02
N ASN A 220 -6.61 -9.45 0.77
CA ASN A 220 -5.71 -9.39 -0.38
C ASN A 220 -6.34 -10.05 -1.61
N LEU A 221 -6.52 -9.25 -2.66
CA LEU A 221 -7.22 -9.62 -3.89
C LEU A 221 -6.29 -10.15 -4.98
N GLU A 222 -4.97 -10.01 -4.82
CA GLU A 222 -4.00 -10.53 -5.78
C GLU A 222 -2.67 -10.91 -5.11
N ALA A 223 -2.20 -12.13 -5.35
CA ALA A 223 -0.87 -12.53 -4.92
C ALA A 223 0.19 -11.86 -5.80
N SER A 224 1.04 -11.02 -5.20
CA SER A 224 2.13 -10.34 -5.92
C SER A 224 3.50 -11.02 -5.71
N ASN A 225 3.54 -12.09 -4.91
CA ASN A 225 4.77 -12.76 -4.43
C ASN A 225 5.78 -11.81 -3.75
N LYS A 226 5.32 -10.61 -3.34
CA LYS A 226 6.09 -9.69 -2.51
C LYS A 226 5.98 -10.10 -1.05
N GLN A 227 6.89 -9.56 -0.25
CA GLN A 227 6.89 -9.72 1.21
C GLN A 227 6.58 -8.39 1.88
N ASP A 228 5.50 -7.74 1.43
CA ASP A 228 5.02 -6.55 2.12
C ASP A 228 4.33 -6.99 3.40
N LEU A 229 4.83 -6.51 4.53
CA LEU A 229 4.31 -6.90 5.83
C LEU A 229 3.18 -5.96 6.26
N LEU A 230 2.29 -6.46 7.09
CA LEU A 230 1.28 -5.68 7.80
C LEU A 230 1.36 -6.05 9.27
N LEU A 231 1.67 -5.06 10.10
CA LEU A 231 1.57 -5.18 11.55
C LEU A 231 0.15 -4.82 11.97
N ILE A 232 -0.50 -5.75 12.67
CA ILE A 232 -1.85 -5.67 13.20
C ILE A 232 -1.77 -5.79 14.71
N GLN A 233 -2.31 -4.80 15.41
CA GLN A 233 -2.20 -4.72 16.86
C GLN A 233 -3.49 -4.23 17.49
N GLU A 234 -3.67 -4.56 18.75
CA GLU A 234 -4.77 -4.06 19.56
C GLU A 234 -4.53 -2.58 19.90
N ALA A 235 -5.54 -1.74 19.68
CA ALA A 235 -5.34 -0.29 19.76
C ALA A 235 -5.16 0.24 21.19
N GLN A 236 -5.69 -0.46 22.21
CA GLN A 236 -5.81 0.08 23.57
C GLN A 236 -4.52 0.69 24.15
N ASN A 237 -3.35 0.12 23.82
CA ASN A 237 -2.06 0.53 24.41
C ASN A 237 -1.19 1.39 23.49
N ILE A 238 -1.58 1.58 22.22
CA ILE A 238 -0.73 2.20 21.19
C ILE A 238 -1.39 3.32 20.39
N LYS A 239 -2.59 3.79 20.78
CA LYS A 239 -3.33 4.84 20.04
C LYS A 239 -2.53 6.13 19.77
N ASN A 240 -1.54 6.43 20.61
CA ASN A 240 -0.75 7.66 20.55
C ASN A 240 0.73 7.41 20.17
N VAL A 241 1.04 6.23 19.62
CA VAL A 241 2.40 5.83 19.30
C VAL A 241 2.73 6.15 17.85
N THR A 242 3.91 6.72 17.63
CA THR A 242 4.52 6.83 16.29
C THR A 242 5.71 5.89 16.21
N TYR A 243 5.70 5.01 15.22
CA TYR A 243 6.80 4.07 15.04
C TYR A 243 7.90 4.65 14.16
N VAL A 244 9.13 4.54 14.64
CA VAL A 244 10.33 4.63 13.82
C VAL A 244 10.69 3.21 13.42
N GLU A 245 10.68 2.94 12.13
CA GLU A 245 10.91 1.59 11.63
C GLU A 245 12.40 1.30 11.50
N LEU A 246 12.86 0.17 12.04
CA LEU A 246 14.19 -0.35 11.77
C LEU A 246 14.20 -1.09 10.44
N ILE A 247 14.90 -0.53 9.46
CA ILE A 247 15.04 -1.10 8.12
C ILE A 247 16.32 -1.94 8.08
N PRO A 248 16.25 -3.23 7.78
CA PRO A 248 17.45 -4.04 7.64
C PRO A 248 18.21 -3.71 6.36
N GLU A 249 19.53 -3.62 6.47
CA GLU A 249 20.46 -3.50 5.35
C GLU A 249 21.53 -4.59 5.51
N PRO A 250 21.48 -5.69 4.74
CA PRO A 250 22.41 -6.80 4.89
C PRO A 250 23.88 -6.35 4.78
N HIS A 251 24.73 -6.90 5.65
CA HIS A 251 26.17 -6.59 5.72
C HIS A 251 26.47 -5.10 5.98
N SER A 252 25.59 -4.40 6.69
CA SER A 252 25.78 -3.00 7.06
C SER A 252 25.49 -2.74 8.54
N ASN A 253 25.90 -1.55 8.99
CA ASN A 253 25.50 -1.00 10.27
C ASN A 253 24.42 0.05 10.05
N VAL A 254 23.26 -0.12 10.68
CA VAL A 254 22.15 0.83 10.58
C VAL A 254 21.98 1.56 11.91
N THR A 255 22.01 2.88 11.86
CA THR A 255 21.77 3.75 13.01
C THR A 255 20.39 4.39 12.91
N VAL A 256 19.60 4.27 13.97
CA VAL A 256 18.23 4.80 14.03
C VAL A 256 18.04 5.62 15.31
N THR A 257 17.34 6.74 15.22
CA THR A 257 17.07 7.61 16.37
C THR A 257 15.59 7.67 16.65
N VAL A 258 15.23 7.48 17.93
CA VAL A 258 13.87 7.64 18.47
C VAL A 258 13.88 8.86 19.40
N ASN A 259 12.87 9.72 19.30
CA ASN A 259 12.80 10.95 20.07
C ASN A 259 11.41 11.20 20.66
N SER A 260 11.22 10.75 21.90
CA SER A 260 9.91 10.78 22.56
C SER A 260 9.63 12.03 23.41
N HIS A 261 10.35 13.15 23.20
CA HIS A 261 10.16 14.36 24.03
C HIS A 261 8.78 15.02 23.87
N LYS A 262 8.06 14.76 22.77
CA LYS A 262 6.77 15.43 22.45
C LYS A 262 5.64 14.45 22.11
N THR A 263 5.97 13.35 21.47
CA THR A 263 5.06 12.28 21.04
C THR A 263 5.67 10.97 21.50
N GLN A 264 4.84 9.99 21.90
CA GLN A 264 5.36 8.68 22.26
C GLN A 264 5.90 8.02 20.99
N GLU A 265 7.21 7.94 20.85
CA GLU A 265 7.86 7.23 19.76
C GLU A 265 8.43 5.90 20.24
N ALA A 266 8.35 4.90 19.37
CA ALA A 266 8.94 3.59 19.60
C ALA A 266 9.73 3.13 18.38
N LEU A 267 10.85 2.44 18.62
CA LEU A 267 11.51 1.71 17.55
C LEU A 267 10.74 0.43 17.27
N LEU A 268 10.39 0.18 16.01
CA LEU A 268 9.78 -1.06 15.56
C LEU A 268 10.81 -1.93 14.83
N ILE A 269 10.97 -3.15 15.32
CA ILE A 269 11.75 -4.21 14.71
C ILE A 269 10.77 -5.28 14.23
N ALA A 270 10.44 -5.26 12.94
CA ALA A 270 9.45 -6.18 12.36
C ALA A 270 10.06 -7.20 11.39
N TYR A 271 11.13 -6.83 10.69
CA TYR A 271 11.73 -7.71 9.70
C TYR A 271 12.48 -8.86 10.37
N GLN A 272 12.19 -10.09 9.92
CA GLN A 272 12.74 -11.33 10.47
C GLN A 272 14.17 -11.59 9.94
N VAL A 273 15.09 -10.65 10.19
CA VAL A 273 16.50 -10.74 9.80
C VAL A 273 17.36 -10.82 11.06
N ASN A 274 18.41 -11.63 11.02
CA ASN A 274 19.36 -11.70 12.12
C ASN A 274 20.07 -10.36 12.27
N GLN A 275 19.93 -9.77 13.45
CA GLN A 275 20.44 -8.44 13.75
C GLN A 275 20.85 -8.36 15.22
N THR A 276 21.88 -7.56 15.49
CA THR A 276 22.41 -7.38 16.84
C THR A 276 22.47 -5.89 17.14
N LEU A 277 21.88 -5.45 18.26
CA LEU A 277 22.12 -4.11 18.79
C LEU A 277 23.52 -4.09 19.40
N VAL A 278 24.40 -3.27 18.84
CA VAL A 278 25.82 -3.22 19.21
C VAL A 278 26.22 -1.92 19.91
N ASP A 279 25.45 -0.84 19.72
CA ASP A 279 25.69 0.43 20.40
C ASP A 279 24.38 1.18 20.69
N VAL A 280 24.38 1.99 21.75
CA VAL A 280 23.28 2.90 22.09
C VAL A 280 23.80 4.21 22.65
N GLN A 281 23.28 5.32 22.11
CA GLN A 281 23.47 6.66 22.64
C GLN A 281 22.14 7.19 23.14
N MET A 282 22.00 7.36 24.44
CA MET A 282 20.76 7.85 25.06
C MET A 282 21.03 8.91 26.12
N ASP A 283 20.03 9.77 26.33
CA ASP A 283 20.06 10.78 27.38
C ASP A 283 20.21 10.14 28.76
N ALA A 284 20.83 10.85 29.71
CA ALA A 284 21.08 10.30 31.04
C ALA A 284 19.80 9.92 31.81
N SER A 285 18.70 10.62 31.55
CA SER A 285 17.38 10.37 32.13
C SER A 285 16.50 9.44 31.28
N ALA A 286 16.95 9.03 30.10
CA ALA A 286 16.17 8.16 29.23
C ALA A 286 16.09 6.74 29.79
N THR A 287 14.98 6.08 29.49
CA THR A 287 14.80 4.65 29.66
C THR A 287 14.34 4.04 28.34
N VAL A 288 14.70 2.78 28.13
CA VAL A 288 14.24 1.97 27.00
C VAL A 288 13.47 0.78 27.57
N THR A 289 12.20 0.65 27.22
CA THR A 289 11.38 -0.52 27.55
C THR A 289 11.21 -1.39 26.33
N LEU A 290 11.56 -2.67 26.48
CA LEU A 290 11.51 -3.70 25.45
C LEU A 290 10.23 -4.53 25.58
N TYR A 291 9.50 -4.69 24.47
CA TYR A 291 8.38 -5.61 24.32
C TYR A 291 8.60 -6.57 23.16
N TYR A 292 8.22 -7.84 23.34
CA TYR A 292 8.09 -8.82 22.27
C TYR A 292 6.61 -8.93 21.87
N GLY A 293 6.17 -8.07 20.95
CA GLY A 293 4.77 -7.89 20.56
C GLY A 293 4.23 -6.49 20.89
N SER A 294 2.93 -6.38 21.10
CA SER A 294 2.26 -5.12 21.46
C SER A 294 2.47 -4.79 22.93
N PRO A 295 2.60 -3.51 23.35
CA PRO A 295 2.80 -3.15 24.76
C PRO A 295 1.71 -3.74 25.68
N GLY A 296 2.14 -4.49 26.69
CA GLY A 296 1.28 -5.23 27.59
C GLY A 296 2.07 -5.94 28.69
N GLY A 297 1.38 -6.52 29.68
CA GLY A 297 2.05 -7.22 30.77
C GLY A 297 2.70 -8.54 30.35
N PHE A 298 2.12 -9.22 29.36
CA PHE A 298 2.58 -10.50 28.80
C PHE A 298 3.75 -10.33 27.83
N SER A 299 3.75 -9.28 27.02
CA SER A 299 4.80 -8.98 26.03
C SER A 299 5.99 -8.21 26.62
N PHE A 300 5.87 -7.69 27.84
CA PHE A 300 6.93 -6.95 28.53
C PHE A 300 8.12 -7.87 28.83
N ASP A 301 9.31 -7.46 28.41
CA ASP A 301 10.56 -8.10 28.82
C ASP A 301 11.23 -7.33 29.95
N LYS A 302 11.67 -6.09 29.65
CA LYS A 302 12.51 -5.32 30.58
C LYS A 302 12.56 -3.83 30.25
N THR A 303 12.78 -3.03 31.29
CA THR A 303 13.17 -1.61 31.17
C THR A 303 14.64 -1.43 31.54
N TYR A 304 15.39 -0.78 30.66
CA TYR A 304 16.78 -0.42 30.86
C TYR A 304 16.93 1.09 31.05
N ASN A 305 17.77 1.49 32.00
CA ASN A 305 18.42 2.80 31.98
C ASN A 305 19.71 2.72 31.15
N LYS A 306 20.37 3.87 30.94
CA LYS A 306 21.59 3.95 30.13
C LYS A 306 22.69 2.96 30.53
N THR A 307 23.06 2.95 31.81
CA THR A 307 24.15 2.09 32.30
C THR A 307 23.80 0.61 32.16
N ALA A 308 22.55 0.24 32.46
CA ALA A 308 22.08 -1.13 32.35
C ALA A 308 22.03 -1.60 30.89
N LEU A 309 21.59 -0.75 29.95
CA LEU A 309 21.53 -1.12 28.53
C LEU A 309 22.93 -1.30 27.95
N LEU A 310 23.84 -0.36 28.18
CA LEU A 310 25.23 -0.45 27.74
C LEU A 310 25.94 -1.71 28.26
N SER A 311 25.64 -2.10 29.51
CA SER A 311 26.21 -3.31 30.11
C SER A 311 25.63 -4.61 29.55
N ALA A 312 24.46 -4.54 28.90
CA ALA A 312 23.79 -5.68 28.30
C ALA A 312 24.18 -5.91 26.83
N LEU A 313 24.87 -4.96 26.19
CA LEU A 313 25.31 -5.07 24.80
C LEU A 313 26.46 -6.09 24.64
N PRO A 314 26.54 -6.80 23.50
CA PRO A 314 25.59 -6.78 22.39
C PRO A 314 24.28 -7.53 22.70
N LEU A 315 23.16 -6.99 22.23
CA LEU A 315 21.83 -7.59 22.42
C LEU A 315 21.33 -8.19 21.10
N GLN A 316 21.03 -9.48 21.13
CA GLN A 316 20.31 -10.16 20.05
C GLN A 316 18.82 -10.21 20.39
N PHE A 317 17.99 -9.95 19.40
CA PHE A 317 16.55 -10.06 19.54
C PHE A 317 16.12 -11.42 19.01
N ASN A 318 15.57 -12.25 19.90
CA ASN A 318 14.94 -13.49 19.49
C ASN A 318 13.62 -13.12 18.81
N VAL A 319 13.58 -13.27 17.50
CA VAL A 319 12.37 -13.03 16.72
C VAL A 319 11.48 -14.27 16.84
N PHE A 320 10.71 -14.36 17.94
CA PHE A 320 9.75 -15.44 18.17
C PHE A 320 8.50 -15.27 17.27
N GLY A 321 8.70 -15.19 15.96
CA GLY A 321 7.63 -15.11 14.96
C GLY A 321 6.79 -13.82 15.00
N GLY A 322 7.21 -12.80 15.76
CA GLY A 322 6.50 -11.54 15.93
C GLY A 322 7.39 -10.31 15.76
N VAL A 323 6.94 -9.18 16.32
CA VAL A 323 7.69 -7.91 16.32
C VAL A 323 8.38 -7.68 17.65
N THR A 324 9.43 -6.86 17.64
CA THR A 324 10.03 -6.30 18.84
C THR A 324 9.86 -4.78 18.84
N GLU A 325 9.45 -4.22 19.97
CA GLU A 325 9.21 -2.78 20.12
C GLU A 325 10.06 -2.20 21.27
N LEU A 326 10.78 -1.11 20.98
CA LEU A 326 11.54 -0.36 21.99
C LEU A 326 10.91 1.00 22.24
N PHE A 327 10.29 1.16 23.40
CA PHE A 327 9.72 2.44 23.85
C PHE A 327 10.76 3.26 24.57
N VAL A 328 10.95 4.51 24.13
CA VAL A 328 11.95 5.42 24.69
C VAL A 328 11.22 6.56 25.41
N THR A 329 11.68 6.98 26.58
CA THR A 329 11.07 8.11 27.34
C THR A 329 11.64 9.49 26.99
N ALA A 330 12.78 9.53 26.30
CA ALA A 330 13.43 10.75 25.81
C ALA A 330 14.07 10.44 24.45
N LYS A 331 15.34 10.84 24.23
CA LYS A 331 16.07 10.49 23.00
C LYS A 331 16.97 9.29 23.19
N ALA A 332 16.93 8.37 22.22
CA ALA A 332 17.90 7.29 22.08
C ALA A 332 18.23 7.04 20.61
N THR A 333 19.50 6.79 20.34
CA THR A 333 20.05 6.42 19.03
C THR A 333 20.63 5.02 19.17
N PHE A 334 20.14 4.09 18.36
CA PHE A 334 20.48 2.67 18.39
C PHE A 334 21.29 2.33 17.13
N THR A 335 22.33 1.52 17.26
CA THR A 335 23.12 1.02 16.13
C THR A 335 23.03 -0.50 16.07
N PHE A 336 22.53 -1.00 14.95
CA PHE A 336 22.36 -2.42 14.67
C PHE A 336 23.38 -2.89 13.63
N GLU A 337 23.95 -4.07 13.86
CA GLU A 337 24.77 -4.80 12.90
C GLU A 337 23.94 -5.92 12.27
N TYR A 338 23.95 -6.00 10.94
CA TYR A 338 23.30 -7.04 10.15
C TYR A 338 24.35 -7.97 9.54
N LEU A 339 24.22 -9.27 9.83
CA LEU A 339 25.12 -10.29 9.33
C LEU A 339 24.80 -10.72 7.90
#